data_AF-A0A815P510-F1
#
_entry.id   AF-A0A815P510-F1
#
_cell.length_a   1.000
_cell.length_b   1.000
_cell.length_c   1.000
_cell.angle_alpha   90.00
_cell.angle_beta   90.00
_cell.angle_gamma   90.00
#
_symmetry.space_group_name_H-M   'P 1'
#
loop_
_entity.id
_entity.type
_entity.pdbx_description
1 polymer ?
#
loop_
_entity_poly.entity_id
_entity_poly.type
_entity_poly.pdbx_seq_one_letter_code
_entity_poly.pdbx_strand_id
1 'polypeptide(L)'
;MIENTSMCIMTNAIYAKYRSYFTYLDIYTLIPVIVISIFGSLTYYHTTRFGTGRTLSAFTRQMVKMGLFQTIAVILFNVPYTGEQIYFLTTTNLVKDAYRRAQEQLVTSFFAVYGYGPYMASLIFV
;
A
#
# COMPACT_ATOMS: atom_id res chain seq x y z
N MET A 1 -18.14 -44.77 -4.53
CA MET A 1 -18.43 -43.73 -3.52
C MET A 1 -17.14 -43.01 -3.14
N ILE A 2 -16.59 -42.20 -4.03
CA ILE A 2 -15.55 -41.23 -3.68
C ILE A 2 -15.69 -40.12 -4.72
N GLU A 3 -16.35 -39.03 -4.35
CA GLU A 3 -16.15 -37.72 -4.98
C GLU A 3 -16.96 -36.68 -4.19
N ASN A 4 -16.38 -35.50 -4.02
CA ASN A 4 -16.94 -34.29 -3.41
C ASN A 4 -16.60 -33.99 -1.93
N THR A 5 -15.34 -34.13 -1.53
CA THR A 5 -14.78 -33.39 -0.39
C THR A 5 -13.93 -32.18 -0.82
N SER A 6 -14.21 -31.60 -1.99
CA SER A 6 -13.47 -30.45 -2.55
C SER A 6 -14.36 -29.25 -2.88
N MET A 7 -15.63 -29.23 -2.44
CA MET A 7 -16.58 -28.14 -2.74
C MET A 7 -17.26 -27.55 -1.50
N CYS A 8 -16.64 -27.68 -0.32
CA CYS A 8 -17.09 -26.99 0.90
C CYS A 8 -16.08 -25.92 1.37
N ILE A 9 -15.43 -25.24 0.42
CA ILE A 9 -14.67 -24.00 0.67
C ILE A 9 -15.18 -22.90 -0.27
N MET A 10 -16.50 -22.88 -0.52
CA MET A 10 -17.22 -21.79 -1.17
C MET A 10 -18.44 -21.38 -0.33
N THR A 11 -18.30 -21.32 1.00
CA THR A 11 -19.49 -21.31 1.87
C THR A 11 -19.90 -19.93 2.40
N ASN A 12 -19.21 -18.83 2.07
CA ASN A 12 -19.80 -17.51 2.29
C ASN A 12 -19.15 -16.38 1.47
N ALA A 13 -19.89 -15.82 0.51
CA ALA A 13 -19.47 -14.64 -0.25
C ALA A 13 -19.15 -13.43 0.65
N ILE A 14 -19.79 -13.37 1.83
CA ILE A 14 -19.53 -12.36 2.86
C ILE A 14 -18.14 -12.53 3.47
N TYR A 15 -17.75 -13.78 3.77
CA TYR A 15 -16.44 -14.08 4.37
C TYR A 15 -15.29 -13.84 3.37
N ALA A 16 -15.50 -14.14 2.08
CA ALA A 16 -14.54 -13.85 1.03
C ALA A 16 -14.28 -12.34 0.87
N LYS A 17 -15.34 -11.51 0.97
CA LYS A 17 -15.20 -10.04 0.98
C LYS A 17 -14.45 -9.57 2.21
N TYR A 18 -14.83 -10.02 3.41
CA TYR A 18 -14.18 -9.63 4.66
C TYR A 18 -12.68 -9.96 4.62
N ARG A 19 -12.32 -11.17 4.16
CA ARG A 19 -10.92 -11.57 3.99
C ARG A 19 -10.18 -10.66 3.01
N SER A 20 -10.82 -10.27 1.91
CA SER A 20 -10.22 -9.36 0.92
C SER A 20 -10.00 -7.97 1.53
N TYR A 21 -10.99 -7.38 2.21
CA TYR A 21 -10.82 -6.09 2.91
C TYR A 21 -9.70 -6.14 3.95
N PHE A 22 -9.70 -7.15 4.81
CA PHE A 22 -8.68 -7.33 5.84
C PHE A 22 -7.27 -7.44 5.23
N THR A 23 -7.14 -8.18 4.12
CA THR A 23 -5.84 -8.36 3.46
C THR A 23 -5.35 -7.06 2.81
N TYR A 24 -6.18 -6.37 2.01
CA TYR A 24 -5.76 -5.16 1.28
C TYR A 24 -5.63 -3.93 2.18
N LEU A 25 -6.56 -3.75 3.12
CA LEU A 25 -6.61 -2.57 3.97
C LEU A 25 -5.65 -2.73 5.15
N ASP A 26 -5.76 -3.81 5.93
CA ASP A 26 -4.99 -3.94 7.16
C ASP A 26 -3.56 -4.39 6.89
N ILE A 27 -3.38 -5.49 6.15
CA ILE A 27 -2.05 -6.09 5.95
C ILE A 27 -1.20 -5.29 4.96
N TYR A 28 -1.76 -4.93 3.80
CA TYR A 28 -0.97 -4.27 2.74
C TYR A 28 -0.85 -2.75 2.90
N THR A 29 -1.72 -2.12 3.70
CA THR A 29 -1.74 -0.65 3.79
C THR A 29 -1.54 -0.16 5.21
N LEU A 30 -2.40 -0.55 6.16
CA LEU A 30 -2.42 0.03 7.49
C LEU A 30 -1.15 -0.33 8.28
N ILE A 31 -0.80 -1.61 8.33
CA ILE A 31 0.41 -2.10 9.02
C ILE A 31 1.68 -1.46 8.46
N PRO A 32 1.98 -1.52 7.15
CA PRO A 32 3.21 -0.94 6.62
C PRO A 32 3.25 0.58 6.78
N VAL A 33 2.13 1.29 6.60
CA VAL A 33 2.10 2.74 6.82
C VAL A 33 2.39 3.09 8.29
N ILE A 34 1.82 2.37 9.25
CA ILE A 34 2.07 2.60 10.68
C ILE A 34 3.53 2.30 11.01
N VAL A 35 4.05 1.15 10.57
CA VAL A 35 5.43 0.74 10.80
C VAL A 35 6.40 1.79 10.24
N ILE A 36 6.24 2.15 8.96
CA ILE A 36 7.10 3.13 8.31
C ILE A 36 6.99 4.51 8.98
N SER A 37 5.78 4.91 9.42
CA SER A 37 5.59 6.19 10.12
C SER A 37 6.27 6.22 11.48
N ILE A 38 6.21 5.12 12.25
CA ILE A 38 6.90 4.99 13.55
C ILE A 38 8.41 5.03 13.33
N PHE A 39 8.93 4.20 12.43
CA PHE A 39 10.37 4.17 12.16
C PHE A 39 10.88 5.49 11.59
N GLY A 40 10.17 6.10 10.63
CA GLY A 40 10.52 7.40 10.07
C GLY A 40 10.53 8.51 11.14
N SER A 41 9.53 8.53 12.03
CA SER A 41 9.46 9.48 13.15
C SER A 41 10.61 9.27 14.14
N LEU A 42 10.91 8.00 14.48
CA LEU A 42 12.00 7.66 15.38
C LEU A 42 13.37 8.05 14.79
N THR A 43 13.59 7.77 13.50
CA THR A 43 14.80 8.16 12.78
C THR A 43 14.95 9.68 12.73
N TYR A 44 13.87 10.43 12.45
CA TYR A 44 13.88 11.89 12.48
C TYR A 44 14.20 12.43 13.87
N TYR A 45 13.57 11.86 14.90
CA TYR A 45 13.79 12.24 16.28
C TYR A 45 15.22 12.00 16.74
N HIS A 46 15.78 10.81 16.48
CA HIS A 46 17.15 10.48 16.84
C HIS A 46 18.16 11.35 16.09
N THR A 47 17.94 11.59 14.80
CA THR A 47 18.83 12.42 13.98
C THR A 47 18.83 13.88 14.45
N THR A 48 17.68 14.40 14.87
CA THR A 48 17.56 15.79 15.35
C THR A 48 18.10 15.96 16.76
N ARG A 49 17.90 14.97 17.66
CA ARG A 49 18.25 15.07 19.08
C ARG A 49 19.67 14.65 19.41
N PHE A 50 20.24 13.69 18.68
CA PHE A 50 21.60 13.18 18.88
C PHE A 50 22.59 13.58 17.78
N GLY A 51 22.11 14.14 16.65
CA GLY A 51 22.94 14.60 15.54
C GLY A 51 23.68 15.92 15.76
N THR A 52 23.58 16.51 16.95
CA THR A 52 24.37 17.68 17.40
C THR A 52 25.78 17.30 17.88
N GLY A 53 26.08 16.00 18.03
CA GLY A 53 27.46 15.52 18.17
C GLY A 53 28.19 15.65 16.82
N ARG A 54 29.38 16.28 16.83
CA ARG A 54 30.28 16.64 15.71
C ARG A 54 30.62 15.54 14.67
N THR A 55 29.97 14.38 14.67
CA THR A 55 30.35 13.19 13.89
C THR A 55 29.17 12.46 13.24
N LEU A 56 27.98 13.07 13.09
CA LEU A 56 27.06 12.55 12.07
C LEU A 56 27.63 12.91 10.69
N SER A 57 28.25 11.93 10.03
CA SER A 57 28.78 12.09 8.67
C SER A 57 27.71 12.72 7.78
N ALA A 58 28.09 13.67 6.93
CA ALA A 58 27.18 14.31 5.96
C ALA A 58 26.39 13.26 5.16
N PHE A 59 27.00 12.09 4.95
CA PHE A 59 26.41 10.90 4.36
C PHE A 59 25.20 10.35 5.16
N THR A 60 25.33 10.16 6.48
CA THR A 60 24.23 9.69 7.33
C THR A 60 23.04 10.65 7.30
N ARG A 61 23.31 11.95 7.27
CA ARG A 61 22.26 12.98 7.20
C ARG A 61 21.56 13.00 5.82
N GLN A 62 22.29 12.68 4.75
CA GLN A 62 21.71 12.49 3.41
C GLN A 62 20.88 11.20 3.34
N MET A 63 21.39 10.08 3.85
CA MET A 63 20.65 8.81 3.91
C MET A 63 19.32 8.95 4.66
N VAL A 64 19.31 9.64 5.80
CA VAL A 64 18.06 9.88 6.56
C VAL A 64 17.07 10.71 5.75
N LYS A 65 17.51 11.75 5.05
CA LYS A 65 16.65 12.55 4.18
C LYS A 65 16.08 11.70 3.02
N MET A 66 16.91 10.88 2.39
CA MET A 66 16.48 9.96 1.33
C MET A 66 15.43 8.96 1.85
N GLY A 67 15.65 8.36 3.02
CA GLY A 67 14.68 7.44 3.63
C GLY A 67 13.34 8.10 3.99
N LEU A 68 13.36 9.37 4.41
CA LEU A 68 12.14 10.15 4.65
C LEU A 68 11.37 10.44 3.36
N PHE A 69 12.07 10.83 2.28
CA PHE A 69 11.42 11.03 0.98
C PHE A 69 10.85 9.73 0.42
N GLN A 70 11.57 8.61 0.55
CA GLN A 70 11.09 7.29 0.16
C GLN A 70 9.84 6.88 0.95
N THR A 71 9.83 7.14 2.27
CA THR A 71 8.67 6.92 3.14
C THR A 71 7.45 7.71 2.66
N ILE A 72 7.61 9.00 2.38
CA ILE A 72 6.53 9.87 1.90
C ILE A 72 6.02 9.38 0.54
N ALA A 73 6.92 9.01 -0.37
CA ALA A 73 6.55 8.45 -1.68
C ALA A 73 5.73 7.17 -1.53
N VAL A 74 6.17 6.23 -0.69
CA VAL A 74 5.44 4.98 -0.42
C VAL A 74 4.01 5.26 0.04
N ILE A 75 3.82 6.22 0.95
CA ILE A 75 2.48 6.61 1.45
C ILE A 75 1.65 7.23 0.33
N LEU A 76 2.23 8.19 -0.42
CA LEU A 76 1.54 8.95 -1.46
C LEU A 76 1.08 8.07 -2.65
N PHE A 77 1.81 7.00 -2.94
CA PHE A 77 1.45 6.06 -4.00
C PHE A 77 0.56 4.90 -3.53
N ASN A 78 0.79 4.34 -2.33
CA ASN A 78 -0.03 3.23 -1.83
C ASN A 78 -1.43 3.66 -1.40
N VAL A 79 -1.60 4.81 -0.75
CA VAL A 79 -2.92 5.23 -0.23
C VAL A 79 -3.97 5.35 -1.35
N PRO A 80 -3.70 6.03 -2.49
CA PRO A 80 -4.67 6.11 -3.59
C PRO A 80 -4.92 4.75 -4.25
N TYR A 81 -3.88 3.92 -4.41
CA TYR A 81 -3.99 2.58 -4.99
C TYR A 81 -4.90 1.68 -4.14
N THR A 82 -4.68 1.63 -2.83
CA THR A 82 -5.55 0.88 -1.91
C THR A 82 -6.97 1.43 -1.91
N GLY A 83 -7.14 2.76 -1.99
CA GLY A 83 -8.46 3.39 -2.12
C GLY A 83 -9.24 2.89 -3.34
N GLU A 84 -8.57 2.75 -4.48
CA GLU A 84 -9.15 2.17 -5.69
C GLU A 84 -9.52 0.69 -5.50
N GLN A 85 -8.65 -0.11 -4.89
CA GLN A 85 -8.92 -1.53 -4.61
C GLN A 85 -10.15 -1.71 -3.70
N ILE A 86 -10.28 -0.87 -2.67
CA ILE A 86 -11.45 -0.84 -1.77
C ILE A 86 -12.71 -0.48 -2.56
N TYR A 87 -12.64 0.52 -3.43
CA TYR A 87 -13.77 0.91 -4.29
C TYR A 87 -14.19 -0.23 -5.21
N PHE A 88 -13.23 -0.91 -5.85
CA PHE A 88 -13.50 -2.06 -6.71
C PHE A 88 -14.18 -3.20 -5.94
N LEU A 89 -13.63 -3.59 -4.77
CA LEU A 89 -14.19 -4.63 -3.91
C LEU A 89 -15.62 -4.30 -3.45
N THR A 90 -15.88 -3.03 -3.10
CA THR A 90 -17.19 -2.57 -2.65
C THR A 90 -18.22 -2.62 -3.79
N THR A 91 -17.81 -2.20 -4.99
CA THR A 91 -18.71 -2.08 -6.14
C THR A 91 -18.82 -3.37 -6.97
N THR A 92 -18.10 -4.44 -6.62
CA THR A 92 -18.04 -5.70 -7.40
C THR A 92 -19.42 -6.33 -7.63
N ASN A 93 -20.40 -6.07 -6.75
CA ASN A 93 -21.72 -6.72 -6.77
C ASN A 93 -22.81 -5.82 -7.37
N LEU A 94 -22.44 -4.61 -7.81
CA LEU A 94 -23.38 -3.72 -8.48
C LEU A 94 -23.50 -4.15 -9.94
N VAL A 95 -24.72 -4.16 -10.46
CA VAL A 95 -24.94 -4.27 -11.91
C VAL A 95 -24.48 -2.97 -12.54
N LYS A 96 -23.38 -3.05 -13.30
CA LYS A 96 -22.74 -1.90 -13.95
C LYS A 96 -23.00 -1.91 -15.44
N ASP A 97 -23.40 -0.75 -15.98
CA ASP A 97 -23.50 -0.50 -17.41
C ASP A 97 -22.15 -0.61 -18.11
N ALA A 98 -22.15 -0.92 -19.41
CA ALA A 98 -20.93 -1.09 -20.21
C ALA A 98 -20.03 0.15 -20.17
N TYR A 99 -20.62 1.35 -20.22
CA TYR A 99 -19.89 2.61 -20.12
C TYR A 99 -19.16 2.76 -18.77
N ARG A 100 -19.86 2.45 -17.67
CA ARG A 100 -19.29 2.51 -16.32
C ARG A 100 -18.16 1.49 -16.13
N ARG A 101 -18.30 0.28 -16.68
CA ARG A 101 -17.23 -0.74 -16.64
C ARG A 101 -15.98 -0.29 -17.38
N ALA A 102 -16.13 0.33 -18.55
CA ALA A 102 -15.00 0.85 -19.31
C ALA A 102 -14.25 1.97 -18.55
N GLN A 103 -14.98 2.87 -17.90
CA GLN A 103 -14.38 3.92 -17.05
C GLN A 103 -13.64 3.33 -15.87
N GLU A 104 -14.26 2.40 -15.14
CA GLU A 104 -13.63 1.74 -13.98
C GLU A 104 -12.39 0.96 -14.41
N GLN A 105 -12.41 0.26 -15.55
CA GLN A 105 -11.25 -0.47 -16.05
C GLN A 105 -10.07 0.46 -16.41
N LEU A 106 -10.35 1.66 -16.95
CA LEU A 106 -9.33 2.67 -17.20
C LEU A 106 -8.74 3.18 -15.89
N VAL A 107 -9.59 3.45 -14.89
CA VAL A 107 -9.19 3.88 -13.54
C VAL A 107 -8.33 2.82 -12.86
N THR A 108 -8.77 1.55 -12.85
CA THR A 108 -8.00 0.43 -12.30
C THR A 108 -6.65 0.27 -12.99
N SER A 109 -6.61 0.40 -14.32
CA SER A 109 -5.35 0.30 -15.07
C SER A 109 -4.39 1.44 -14.74
N PHE A 110 -4.90 2.66 -14.59
CA PHE A 110 -4.11 3.82 -14.16
C PHE A 110 -3.55 3.61 -12.75
N PHE A 111 -4.41 3.22 -11.80
CA PHE A 111 -4.00 3.02 -10.41
C PHE A 111 -3.07 1.81 -10.25
N ALA A 112 -3.20 0.77 -11.06
CA ALA A 112 -2.25 -0.33 -11.10
C ALA A 112 -0.84 0.15 -11.46
N VAL A 113 -0.70 0.98 -12.51
CA VAL A 113 0.58 1.59 -12.88
C VAL A 113 1.08 2.56 -11.79
N TYR A 114 0.17 3.35 -11.23
CA TYR A 114 0.47 4.28 -10.13
C TYR A 114 1.00 3.56 -8.88
N GLY A 115 0.46 2.38 -8.55
CA GLY A 115 0.90 1.54 -7.45
C GLY A 115 2.35 1.06 -7.57
N TYR A 116 2.92 1.04 -8.79
CA TYR A 116 4.34 0.74 -8.99
C TYR A 116 5.27 1.95 -8.77
N GLY A 117 4.72 3.15 -8.56
CA GLY A 117 5.47 4.38 -8.29
C GLY A 117 6.51 4.30 -7.16
N PRO A 118 6.26 3.62 -6.03
CA PRO A 118 7.24 3.45 -4.96
C PRO A 118 8.52 2.75 -5.41
N TYR A 119 8.43 1.78 -6.32
CA TYR A 119 9.60 1.06 -6.83
C TYR A 119 10.49 1.96 -7.69
N MET A 120 9.90 2.89 -8.43
CA MET A 120 10.64 3.92 -9.16
C MET A 120 11.31 4.92 -8.21
N ALA A 121 10.60 5.35 -7.16
CA ALA A 121 11.19 6.23 -6.15
C ALA A 121 12.39 5.56 -5.46
N SER A 122 12.31 4.26 -5.15
CA SER A 122 13.44 3.54 -4.55
C SER A 122 14.67 3.45 -5.43
N LEU A 123 14.52 3.41 -6.77
CA LEU A 123 15.67 3.38 -7.70
C LEU A 123 16.40 4.73 -7.80
N ILE A 124 15.72 5.84 -7.50
CA ILE A 124 16.31 7.19 -7.58
C ILE A 124 17.14 7.52 -6.33
N PHE A 125 16.86 6.84 -5.21
CA PHE A 125 17.52 7.09 -3.92
C PHE A 125 18.59 6.04 -3.56
N VAL A 126 18.82 5.04 -4.42
CA VAL A 126 19.95 4.09 -4.38
C VAL A 126 21.09 4.63 -5.25
#